data_AF-A0A3P9H4R7-F1
#
_entry.id   AF-A0A3P9H4R7-F1
#
_cell.length_a   1.000
_cell.length_b   1.000
_cell.length_c   1.000
_cell.angle_alpha   90.00
_cell.angle_beta   90.00
_cell.angle_gamma   90.00
#
_symmetry.space_group_name_H-M   'P 1'
#
loop_
_entity.id
_entity.type
_entity.pdbx_description
1 polymer ?
#
loop_
_entity_poly.entity_id
_entity_poly.type
_entity_poly.pdbx_seq_one_letter_code
_entity_poly.pdbx_strand_id
1 'polypeptide(L)'
;MEEAPLMTKSLREAQMKEKMERYPKVVLRVQFPDRHVLQGFFRPLETVGAVRHFVRTHLDDAQLSFYLFVAPPKTILDDPSVTLFQAGLFPGALLYFGSDVKTDFHIRRELLKTSVSALQADQTLTSFISSSTAPSCSSSAGPEEPVLPPEPATSPQKPEPTSHNQADKPARTDPGKVPKWLKLPGKK
;
A
#
# COMPACT_ATOMS: atom_id res chain seq x y z
N MET A 1 17.86 6.87 24.64
CA MET A 1 17.32 5.87 23.71
C MET A 1 15.87 5.68 24.09
N GLU A 2 15.02 6.27 23.25
CA GLU A 2 13.60 6.53 23.46
C GLU A 2 12.75 5.25 23.41
N GLU A 3 11.58 5.33 24.03
CA GLU A 3 10.67 4.20 24.28
C GLU A 3 10.26 3.46 23.00
N ALA A 4 10.36 2.13 23.02
CA ALA A 4 9.81 1.27 21.97
C ALA A 4 8.30 1.05 22.24
N PRO A 5 7.39 1.59 21.43
CA PRO A 5 5.96 1.44 21.67
C PRO A 5 5.52 -0.03 21.56
N LEU A 6 4.70 -0.48 22.51
CA LEU A 6 4.17 -1.85 22.55
C LEU A 6 3.22 -2.08 21.37
N MET A 7 3.55 -3.02 20.48
CA MET A 7 2.66 -3.45 19.40
C MET A 7 1.55 -4.36 19.94
N THR A 8 0.37 -3.79 20.18
CA THR A 8 -0.82 -4.56 20.58
C THR A 8 -1.39 -5.36 19.41
N LYS A 9 -2.18 -6.41 19.73
CA LYS A 9 -2.93 -7.18 18.73
C LYS A 9 -3.92 -6.29 17.95
N SER A 10 -4.59 -5.38 18.64
CA SER A 10 -5.53 -4.43 18.03
C SER A 10 -4.86 -3.48 17.04
N LEU A 11 -3.65 -2.99 17.33
CA LEU A 11 -2.90 -2.13 16.41
C LEU A 11 -2.55 -2.88 15.12
N ARG A 12 -2.12 -4.15 15.23
CA ARG A 12 -1.80 -4.99 14.06
C ARG A 12 -3.03 -5.29 13.20
N GLU A 13 -4.16 -5.61 13.82
CA GLU A 13 -5.42 -5.86 13.10
C GLU A 13 -5.95 -4.60 12.40
N ALA A 14 -5.88 -3.44 13.07
CA ALA A 14 -6.27 -2.16 12.47
C ALA A 14 -5.41 -1.82 11.25
N GLN A 15 -4.08 -1.99 11.36
CA GLN A 15 -3.16 -1.77 10.24
C GLN A 15 -3.41 -2.72 9.06
N MET A 16 -3.73 -3.99 9.35
CA MET A 16 -4.07 -4.97 8.32
C MET A 16 -5.33 -4.55 7.57
N LYS A 17 -6.37 -4.17 8.31
CA LYS A 17 -7.64 -3.71 7.75
C LYS A 17 -7.46 -2.46 6.90
N GLU A 18 -6.74 -1.45 7.40
CA GLU A 18 -6.43 -0.23 6.66
C GLU A 18 -5.73 -0.52 5.33
N LYS A 19 -4.74 -1.41 5.32
CA LYS A 19 -4.05 -1.81 4.08
C LYS A 19 -5.01 -2.44 3.08
N MET A 20 -5.86 -3.36 3.54
CA MET A 20 -6.81 -4.05 2.67
C MET A 20 -7.89 -3.12 2.12
N GLU A 21 -8.32 -2.12 2.89
CA GLU A 21 -9.23 -1.06 2.43
C GLU A 21 -8.54 -0.14 1.42
N ARG A 22 -7.25 0.16 1.63
CA ARG A 22 -6.44 0.98 0.73
C ARG A 22 -6.21 0.32 -0.63
N TYR A 23 -6.01 -0.99 -0.65
CA TYR A 23 -5.81 -1.76 -1.88
C TYR A 23 -6.77 -2.96 -1.91
N PRO A 24 -8.03 -2.77 -2.31
CA PRO A 24 -9.02 -3.85 -2.35
C PRO A 24 -8.75 -4.90 -3.45
N LYS A 25 -7.76 -4.65 -4.30
CA LYS A 25 -7.39 -5.42 -5.48
C LYS A 25 -5.89 -5.70 -5.46
N VAL A 26 -5.53 -6.89 -5.92
CA VAL A 26 -4.15 -7.36 -6.05
C VAL A 26 -3.86 -7.62 -7.52
N VAL A 27 -2.71 -7.15 -8.01
CA VAL A 27 -2.26 -7.46 -9.38
C VAL A 27 -1.07 -8.41 -9.33
N LEU A 28 -1.22 -9.59 -9.90
CA LEU A 28 -0.13 -10.56 -10.02
C LEU A 28 0.33 -10.66 -11.46
N ARG A 29 1.65 -10.69 -11.65
CA ARG A 29 2.30 -10.95 -12.93
C ARG A 29 3.06 -12.25 -12.82
N VAL A 30 2.75 -13.23 -13.65
CA VAL A 30 3.44 -14.52 -13.68
C VAL A 30 4.34 -14.55 -14.92
N GLN A 31 5.65 -14.46 -14.72
CA GLN A 31 6.64 -14.53 -15.77
C GLN A 31 7.03 -15.97 -16.07
N PHE A 32 6.94 -16.33 -17.34
CA PHE A 32 7.31 -17.64 -17.86
C PHE A 32 8.77 -17.67 -18.34
N PRO A 33 9.37 -18.87 -18.46
CA PRO A 33 10.75 -19.03 -18.96
C PRO A 33 10.99 -18.45 -20.36
N ASP A 34 9.95 -18.43 -21.20
CA ASP A 34 9.92 -17.85 -22.54
C ASP A 34 9.74 -16.32 -22.54
N ARG A 35 9.78 -15.69 -21.35
CA ARG A 35 9.63 -14.25 -21.09
C ARG A 35 8.21 -13.70 -21.26
N HIS A 36 7.22 -14.53 -21.59
CA HIS A 36 5.83 -14.08 -21.56
C HIS A 36 5.39 -13.83 -20.12
N VAL A 37 4.45 -12.90 -19.94
CA VAL A 37 3.90 -12.54 -18.64
C VAL A 37 2.38 -12.67 -18.69
N LEU A 38 1.84 -13.48 -17.79
CA LEU A 38 0.40 -13.57 -17.56
C LEU A 38 0.03 -12.64 -16.39
N GLN A 39 -0.79 -11.63 -16.69
CA GLN A 39 -1.30 -10.71 -15.67
C GLN A 39 -2.69 -11.15 -15.20
N GLY A 40 -2.90 -11.17 -13.88
CA GLY A 40 -4.18 -11.49 -13.26
C GLY A 40 -4.53 -10.51 -12.14
N PHE A 41 -5.84 -10.27 -11.97
CA PHE A 41 -6.39 -9.44 -10.89
C PHE A 41 -7.05 -10.33 -9.86
N PHE A 42 -6.73 -10.11 -8.59
CA PHE A 42 -7.17 -10.91 -7.46
C PHE A 42 -7.61 -10.01 -6.30
N ARG A 43 -8.12 -10.60 -5.22
CA ARG A 43 -8.42 -9.95 -3.94
C ARG A 43 -7.39 -10.35 -2.88
N PRO A 44 -7.15 -9.52 -1.86
CA PRO A 44 -6.12 -9.80 -0.84
C PRO A 44 -6.33 -11.10 -0.06
N LEU A 45 -7.59 -11.52 0.08
CA LEU A 45 -8.00 -12.74 0.78
C LEU A 45 -8.10 -13.98 -0.12
N GLU A 46 -7.87 -13.85 -1.43
CA GLU A 46 -7.72 -15.04 -2.27
C GLU A 46 -6.44 -15.79 -1.92
N THR A 47 -6.38 -17.06 -2.28
CA THR A 47 -5.28 -17.94 -1.88
C THR A 47 -4.29 -18.17 -3.01
N VAL A 48 -3.09 -18.63 -2.66
CA VAL A 48 -2.10 -19.13 -3.62
C VAL A 48 -2.70 -20.23 -4.51
N GLY A 49 -3.60 -21.06 -3.98
CA GLY A 49 -4.35 -22.06 -4.74
C GLY A 49 -5.19 -21.45 -5.86
N ALA A 50 -5.85 -20.31 -5.62
CA ALA A 50 -6.61 -19.61 -6.65
C ALA A 50 -5.70 -19.10 -7.79
N VAL A 51 -4.51 -18.61 -7.45
CA VAL A 51 -3.50 -18.18 -8.44
C VAL A 51 -2.99 -19.37 -9.25
N ARG A 52 -2.67 -20.49 -8.60
CA ARG A 52 -2.27 -21.73 -9.28
C ARG A 52 -3.36 -22.22 -10.22
N HIS A 53 -4.63 -22.21 -9.79
CA HIS A 53 -5.75 -22.56 -10.64
C HIS A 53 -5.87 -21.63 -11.85
N PHE A 54 -5.78 -20.32 -11.64
CA PHE A 54 -5.78 -19.32 -12.71
C PHE A 54 -4.66 -19.56 -13.73
N VAL A 55 -3.43 -19.83 -13.28
CA VAL A 55 -2.33 -20.15 -14.20
C VAL A 55 -2.67 -21.42 -14.99
N ARG A 56 -3.13 -22.48 -14.32
CA ARG A 56 -3.48 -23.77 -14.94
C ARG A 56 -4.53 -23.64 -16.04
N THR A 57 -5.51 -22.73 -15.89
CA THR A 57 -6.54 -22.49 -16.92
C THR A 57 -6.02 -21.73 -18.15
N HIS A 58 -4.81 -21.16 -18.10
CA HIS A 58 -4.19 -20.42 -19.22
C HIS A 58 -2.98 -21.17 -19.82
N LEU A 59 -2.65 -22.36 -19.30
CA LEU A 59 -1.63 -23.24 -19.88
C LEU A 59 -2.16 -23.97 -21.13
N ASP A 60 -1.26 -24.24 -22.08
CA ASP A 60 -1.53 -25.08 -23.26
C ASP A 60 -1.88 -26.51 -22.83
N ASP A 61 -1.07 -27.06 -21.91
CA ASP A 61 -1.36 -28.32 -21.22
C ASP A 61 -1.84 -28.03 -19.79
N ALA A 62 -3.15 -28.19 -19.57
CA ALA A 62 -3.75 -28.03 -18.26
C ALA A 62 -3.37 -29.15 -17.28
N GLN A 63 -2.77 -30.26 -17.72
CA GLN A 63 -2.29 -31.33 -16.84
C GLN A 63 -0.85 -31.18 -16.39
N LEU A 64 -0.12 -30.22 -16.97
CA LEU A 64 1.28 -29.93 -16.67
C LEU A 64 1.51 -29.72 -15.17
N SER A 65 2.58 -30.34 -14.65
CA SER A 65 3.09 -30.08 -13.30
C SER A 65 3.97 -28.83 -13.31
N PHE A 66 3.68 -27.90 -12.41
CA PHE A 66 4.41 -26.64 -12.30
C PHE A 66 4.39 -26.12 -10.86
N TYR A 67 5.29 -25.18 -10.58
CA TYR A 67 5.37 -24.46 -9.32
C TYR A 67 5.52 -22.95 -9.59
N LEU A 68 5.11 -22.15 -8.61
CA LEU A 68 5.25 -20.70 -8.63
C LEU A 68 6.22 -20.27 -7.54
N PHE A 69 7.09 -19.30 -7.83
CA PHE A 69 8.04 -18.80 -6.85
C PHE A 69 8.28 -17.30 -6.99
N VAL A 70 8.77 -16.67 -5.93
CA VAL A 70 9.30 -15.30 -5.93
C VAL A 70 10.82 -15.35 -5.84
N ALA A 71 11.50 -14.32 -6.34
CA ALA A 71 12.95 -14.18 -6.25
C ALA A 71 13.38 -12.72 -6.32
N PRO A 72 14.54 -12.32 -5.73
CA PRO A 72 15.47 -13.10 -4.88
C PRO A 72 15.27 -12.87 -3.36
N PRO A 73 15.49 -13.87 -2.47
CA PRO A 73 15.86 -15.27 -2.74
C PRO A 73 14.70 -16.11 -3.29
N LYS A 74 15.01 -17.25 -3.93
CA LYS A 74 14.00 -18.15 -4.50
C LYS A 74 13.15 -18.77 -3.38
N THR A 75 11.89 -18.36 -3.28
CA THR A 75 10.91 -18.91 -2.35
C THR A 75 9.73 -19.49 -3.12
N ILE A 76 9.54 -20.80 -3.03
CA ILE A 76 8.45 -21.51 -3.70
C ILE A 76 7.16 -21.31 -2.89
N LEU A 77 6.06 -21.03 -3.58
CA LEU A 77 4.74 -20.81 -2.99
C LEU A 77 4.03 -22.15 -2.76
N ASP A 78 4.53 -22.99 -1.86
CA ASP A 78 4.09 -24.39 -1.73
C ASP A 78 2.69 -24.56 -1.15
N ASP A 79 2.32 -23.78 -0.13
CA ASP A 79 1.03 -23.90 0.54
C ASP A 79 -0.09 -23.20 -0.25
N PRO A 80 -1.08 -23.95 -0.80
CA PRO A 80 -2.17 -23.38 -1.59
C PRO A 80 -3.23 -22.67 -0.74
N SER A 81 -3.22 -22.82 0.59
CA SER A 81 -4.22 -22.25 1.50
C SER A 81 -3.88 -20.84 1.96
N VAL A 82 -2.60 -20.45 1.86
CA VAL A 82 -2.11 -19.12 2.26
C VAL A 82 -2.73 -18.04 1.38
N THR A 83 -3.20 -16.96 2.00
CA THR A 83 -3.77 -15.81 1.28
C THR A 83 -2.69 -14.97 0.60
N LEU A 84 -3.04 -14.22 -0.44
CA LEU A 84 -2.11 -13.31 -1.11
C LEU A 84 -1.54 -12.27 -0.17
N PHE A 85 -2.34 -11.78 0.78
CA PHE A 85 -1.87 -10.88 1.82
C PHE A 85 -0.83 -11.56 2.73
N GLN A 86 -1.10 -12.78 3.20
CA GLN A 86 -0.21 -13.52 4.09
C GLN A 86 1.09 -13.95 3.39
N ALA A 87 1.02 -14.26 2.08
CA ALA A 87 2.16 -14.60 1.25
C ALA A 87 3.00 -13.37 0.83
N GLY A 88 2.62 -12.15 1.22
CA GLY A 88 3.31 -10.93 0.82
C GLY A 88 3.18 -10.60 -0.67
N LEU A 89 2.18 -11.15 -1.36
CA LEU A 89 1.92 -10.95 -2.79
C LEU A 89 0.99 -9.75 -3.05
N PHE A 90 0.92 -8.84 -2.08
CA PHE A 90 -0.03 -7.73 -2.01
C PHE A 90 0.74 -6.39 -1.90
N PRO A 91 0.26 -5.30 -2.54
CA PRO A 91 -0.91 -5.18 -3.42
C PRO A 91 -0.62 -5.61 -4.87
N GLY A 92 0.60 -6.03 -5.15
CA GLY A 92 0.94 -6.70 -6.39
C GLY A 92 2.32 -7.31 -6.30
N ALA A 93 2.58 -8.31 -7.15
CA ALA A 93 3.83 -9.04 -7.14
C ALA A 93 4.16 -9.64 -8.51
N LEU A 94 5.46 -9.81 -8.75
CA LEU A 94 6.00 -10.61 -9.85
C LEU A 94 6.31 -12.02 -9.32
N LEU A 95 5.66 -13.00 -9.93
CA LEU A 95 5.85 -14.42 -9.72
C LEU A 95 6.59 -14.99 -10.91
N TYR A 96 7.34 -16.06 -10.68
CA TYR A 96 8.01 -16.82 -11.72
C TYR A 96 7.40 -18.21 -11.81
N PHE A 97 7.18 -18.64 -13.04
CA PHE A 97 6.72 -19.98 -13.37
C PHE A 97 7.91 -20.93 -13.52
N GLY A 98 7.82 -22.10 -12.89
CA GLY A 98 8.78 -23.19 -13.06
C GLY A 98 8.07 -24.51 -13.37
N SER A 99 8.66 -25.30 -14.27
CA SER A 99 8.23 -26.66 -14.60
C SER A 99 9.44 -27.50 -14.95
N ASP A 100 9.35 -28.82 -14.75
CA ASP A 100 10.38 -29.78 -15.15
C ASP A 100 10.27 -30.18 -16.62
N VAL A 101 9.13 -29.89 -17.26
CA VAL A 101 8.92 -30.15 -18.69
C VAL A 101 9.47 -28.99 -19.50
N LYS A 102 10.36 -29.29 -20.45
CA LYS A 102 10.87 -28.32 -21.42
C LYS A 102 9.93 -28.27 -22.61
N THR A 103 9.21 -27.16 -22.74
CA THR A 103 8.33 -26.86 -23.88
C THR A 103 8.68 -25.48 -24.39
N ASP A 104 8.53 -25.25 -25.70
CA ASP A 104 8.81 -23.94 -26.29
C ASP A 104 7.85 -22.85 -25.78
N PHE A 105 6.58 -23.22 -25.55
CA PHE A 105 5.56 -22.32 -25.05
C PHE A 105 4.70 -23.04 -24.00
N HIS A 106 4.50 -22.41 -22.84
CA HIS A 106 3.65 -22.94 -21.78
C HIS A 106 2.24 -22.34 -21.80
N ILE A 107 2.09 -21.12 -22.29
CA ILE A 107 0.80 -20.42 -22.40
C ILE A 107 0.05 -20.90 -23.65
N ARG A 108 -1.28 -20.98 -23.57
CA ARG A 108 -2.14 -21.28 -24.73
C ARG A 108 -1.81 -20.39 -25.93
N ARG A 109 -1.65 -21.02 -27.09
CA ARG A 109 -1.32 -20.33 -28.36
C ARG A 109 -2.33 -19.24 -28.74
N GLU A 110 -3.59 -19.42 -28.39
CA GLU A 110 -4.67 -18.45 -28.63
C GLU A 110 -4.43 -17.13 -27.92
N LEU A 111 -3.92 -17.17 -26.68
CA LEU A 111 -3.63 -15.98 -25.87
C LEU A 111 -2.38 -15.25 -26.36
N LEU A 112 -1.39 -15.99 -26.88
CA LEU A 112 -0.17 -15.41 -27.44
C LEU A 112 -0.49 -14.55 -28.67
N LYS A 113 -1.48 -14.95 -29.48
CA LYS A 113 -1.94 -14.16 -30.65
C LYS A 113 -2.58 -12.83 -30.26
N THR A 114 -3.13 -12.74 -29.05
CA THR A 114 -3.77 -11.53 -28.50
C THR A 114 -2.90 -10.86 -27.44
N SER A 115 -1.60 -11.14 -27.42
CA SER A 115 -0.68 -10.52 -26.46
C SER A 115 -0.54 -9.03 -26.71
N VAL A 116 -0.27 -8.28 -25.63
CA VAL A 116 -0.13 -6.82 -25.64
C VAL A 116 1.26 -6.43 -25.16
N SER A 117 1.66 -5.19 -25.45
CA SER A 117 2.92 -4.67 -24.90
C SER A 117 2.83 -4.46 -23.39
N ALA A 118 3.99 -4.45 -22.71
CA ALA A 118 4.06 -4.16 -21.28
C ALA A 118 3.42 -2.81 -20.92
N LEU A 119 3.64 -1.78 -21.76
CA LEU A 119 3.03 -0.46 -21.59
C LEU A 119 1.50 -0.53 -21.63
N GLN A 120 0.94 -1.27 -22.58
CA GLN A 120 -0.52 -1.44 -22.68
C GLN A 120 -1.06 -2.18 -21.44
N ALA A 121 -0.37 -3.22 -20.97
CA ALA A 121 -0.73 -3.90 -19.74
C ALA A 121 -0.68 -2.97 -18.51
N ASP A 122 0.32 -2.10 -18.40
CA ASP A 122 0.41 -1.09 -17.35
C ASP A 122 -0.74 -0.06 -17.43
N GLN A 123 -1.11 0.37 -18.64
CA GLN A 123 -2.24 1.29 -18.84
C GLN A 123 -3.57 0.68 -18.38
N THR A 124 -3.80 -0.62 -18.65
CA THR A 124 -5.02 -1.31 -18.16
C THR A 124 -5.07 -1.34 -16.63
N LEU A 125 -3.92 -1.49 -15.97
CA LEU A 125 -3.82 -1.46 -14.51
C LEU A 125 -4.17 -0.09 -13.95
N THR A 126 -3.63 0.99 -14.53
CA THR A 126 -3.92 2.36 -14.08
C THR A 126 -5.41 2.67 -14.16
N SER A 127 -6.06 2.35 -15.29
CA SER A 127 -7.52 2.51 -15.45
C SER A 127 -8.32 1.71 -14.42
N PHE A 128 -7.88 0.49 -14.12
CA PHE A 128 -8.56 -0.40 -13.17
C PHE A 128 -8.43 0.05 -11.70
N ILE A 129 -7.33 0.72 -11.35
CA ILE A 129 -7.11 1.27 -10.01
C ILE A 129 -7.87 2.59 -9.85
N SER A 130 -7.78 3.50 -10.83
CA SER A 130 -8.46 4.80 -10.79
C SER A 130 -9.99 4.68 -10.68
N SER A 131 -10.58 3.65 -11.29
CA SER A 131 -12.03 3.39 -11.20
C SER A 131 -12.50 2.84 -9.84
N SER A 132 -11.58 2.43 -8.96
CA SER A 132 -11.91 1.89 -7.62
C SER A 132 -11.62 2.86 -6.47
N THR A 133 -10.86 3.93 -6.72
CA THR A 133 -10.64 5.02 -5.77
C THR A 133 -11.43 6.25 -6.20
N ALA A 134 -12.73 6.29 -5.91
CA ALA A 134 -13.47 7.55 -5.89
C ALA A 134 -13.81 7.92 -4.44
N PRO A 135 -13.00 8.76 -3.78
CA PRO A 135 -13.53 9.94 -3.13
C PRO A 135 -13.67 11.05 -4.19
N SER A 136 -14.81 11.72 -4.25
CA SER A 136 -15.00 12.90 -5.09
C SER A 136 -14.01 13.99 -4.68
N CYS A 137 -12.84 14.03 -5.29
CA CYS A 137 -12.01 15.22 -5.35
C CYS A 137 -12.36 15.95 -6.64
N SER A 138 -13.26 16.93 -6.51
CA SER A 138 -13.50 17.93 -7.55
C SER A 138 -12.15 18.59 -7.85
N SER A 139 -11.63 18.35 -9.05
CA SER A 139 -10.49 19.10 -9.58
C SER A 139 -10.92 20.55 -9.74
N SER A 140 -10.68 21.36 -8.71
CA SER A 140 -10.74 22.81 -8.83
C SER A 140 -9.66 23.23 -9.82
N ALA A 141 -10.12 23.81 -10.93
CA ALA A 141 -9.31 24.60 -11.83
C ALA A 141 -8.47 25.62 -11.04
N GLY A 142 -7.26 25.86 -11.54
CA GLY A 142 -6.18 26.53 -10.83
C GLY A 142 -6.42 28.01 -10.51
N PRO A 143 -5.51 28.64 -9.75
CA PRO A 143 -5.45 30.08 -9.67
C PRO A 143 -4.60 30.62 -10.84
N GLU A 144 -5.23 31.41 -11.70
CA GLU A 144 -4.55 32.35 -12.59
C GLU A 144 -3.61 33.26 -11.79
N GLU A 145 -2.42 33.43 -12.33
CA GLU A 145 -1.40 34.41 -11.97
C GLU A 145 -1.84 35.82 -12.39
N PRO A 146 -1.85 36.83 -11.50
CA PRO A 146 -1.94 38.22 -11.91
C PRO A 146 -0.57 38.92 -11.89
N VAL A 147 -0.26 39.46 -13.07
CA VAL A 147 0.86 40.29 -13.50
C VAL A 147 1.16 41.50 -12.57
N LEU A 148 2.45 41.76 -12.32
CA LEU A 148 3.01 42.98 -11.70
C LEU A 148 3.04 44.18 -12.66
N PRO A 149 2.97 45.42 -12.13
CA PRO A 149 3.94 46.47 -12.53
C PRO A 149 4.37 47.39 -11.31
N PRO A 150 5.33 48.35 -11.43
CA PRO A 150 6.63 48.30 -10.73
C PRO A 150 6.97 49.47 -9.75
N GLU A 151 7.95 49.22 -8.84
CA GLU A 151 8.99 50.07 -8.17
C GLU A 151 8.70 51.53 -7.66
N PRO A 152 9.54 52.20 -6.80
CA PRO A 152 10.90 51.86 -6.30
C PRO A 152 11.20 52.08 -4.78
N ALA A 153 12.34 51.50 -4.36
CA ALA A 153 13.34 51.90 -3.34
C ALA A 153 12.98 52.67 -2.04
N THR A 154 13.44 52.15 -0.88
CA THR A 154 14.40 52.79 0.07
C THR A 154 14.39 52.07 1.45
N SER A 155 15.57 51.61 1.91
CA SER A 155 15.89 51.08 3.26
C SER A 155 15.85 52.17 4.35
N PRO A 156 16.29 51.96 5.61
CA PRO A 156 16.08 50.89 6.63
C PRO A 156 15.50 51.48 7.96
N GLN A 157 15.09 50.67 8.95
CA GLN A 157 15.31 50.90 10.42
C GLN A 157 14.52 49.95 11.36
N LYS A 158 15.23 49.40 12.37
CA LYS A 158 14.76 48.88 13.68
C LYS A 158 14.73 50.08 14.66
N PRO A 159 13.85 50.24 15.71
CA PRO A 159 13.65 49.31 16.85
C PRO A 159 12.26 49.26 17.56
N GLU A 160 12.10 48.25 18.43
CA GLU A 160 11.19 48.16 19.61
C GLU A 160 11.21 49.43 20.49
N PRO A 161 10.19 49.76 21.36
CA PRO A 161 9.82 48.93 22.53
C PRO A 161 8.43 49.11 23.24
N THR A 162 8.17 48.19 24.20
CA THR A 162 7.49 48.30 25.53
C THR A 162 5.96 48.40 25.75
N SER A 163 5.52 47.51 26.67
CA SER A 163 4.56 47.68 27.80
C SER A 163 3.05 47.87 27.54
N HIS A 164 2.19 46.99 28.09
CA HIS A 164 1.73 47.04 29.50
C HIS A 164 0.64 45.98 29.82
N ASN A 165 0.95 45.16 30.83
CA ASN A 165 0.17 44.50 31.89
C ASN A 165 -1.37 44.26 31.85
N GLN A 166 -1.67 43.04 32.35
CA GLN A 166 -2.69 42.61 33.34
C GLN A 166 -4.19 42.70 32.95
N ALA A 167 -4.92 41.58 32.84
CA ALA A 167 -5.30 40.54 33.81
C ALA A 167 -6.57 40.90 34.58
N ASP A 168 -7.63 40.10 34.39
CA ASP A 168 -8.70 39.95 35.38
C ASP A 168 -9.30 38.52 35.32
N LYS A 169 -9.24 37.87 36.49
CA LYS A 169 -10.04 36.72 36.95
C LYS A 169 -10.50 37.13 38.35
N PRO A 170 -11.70 36.77 38.83
CA PRO A 170 -11.74 35.62 39.75
C PRO A 170 -13.09 34.88 39.88
N ALA A 171 -13.03 33.62 40.32
CA ALA A 171 -13.91 33.05 41.37
C ALA A 171 -13.37 31.67 41.83
N ARG A 172 -13.45 31.42 43.14
CA ARG A 172 -12.78 30.38 43.95
C ARG A 172 -13.71 29.22 44.34
N THR A 173 -13.12 28.03 44.59
CA THR A 173 -13.30 27.06 45.73
C THR A 173 -12.54 25.76 45.37
N ASP A 174 -11.85 24.96 46.20
CA ASP A 174 -11.54 24.84 47.64
C ASP A 174 -10.32 23.86 47.76
N PRO A 175 -9.43 23.90 48.79
CA PRO A 175 -8.19 23.14 48.82
C PRO A 175 -8.30 21.84 49.65
N GLY A 176 -8.32 20.66 49.01
CA GLY A 176 -8.36 19.42 49.79
C GLY A 176 -8.22 18.06 49.08
N LYS A 177 -7.89 17.99 47.78
CA LYS A 177 -7.67 16.70 47.11
C LYS A 177 -6.36 16.65 46.35
N VAL A 178 -5.43 15.87 46.89
CA VAL A 178 -4.24 15.43 46.15
C VAL A 178 -4.67 14.30 45.21
N PRO A 179 -4.41 14.40 43.90
CA PRO A 179 -4.79 13.38 42.93
C PRO A 179 -4.04 12.05 43.14
N LYS A 180 -4.71 10.94 42.83
CA LYS A 180 -4.29 9.56 43.18
C LYS A 180 -2.97 9.08 42.58
N TRP A 181 -2.35 9.83 41.65
CA TRP A 181 -1.04 9.48 41.08
C TRP A 181 0.14 9.82 42.00
N LEU A 182 -0.07 10.63 43.04
CA LEU A 182 0.97 11.12 43.95
C LEU A 182 1.00 10.36 45.29
N LYS A 183 0.99 9.02 45.27
CA LYS A 183 1.29 8.22 46.48
C LYS A 183 2.44 7.24 46.21
N LEU A 184 3.56 7.47 46.90
CA LEU A 184 4.72 6.60 46.94
C LEU A 184 4.50 5.43 47.94
N PRO A 185 5.08 4.24 47.71
CA PRO A 185 4.89 3.09 48.59
C PRO A 185 5.75 3.21 49.88
N GLY A 186 5.09 3.07 51.03
CA GLY A 186 5.73 2.98 52.34
C GLY A 186 6.12 1.55 52.69
N LYS A 187 7.35 1.41 53.19
CA LYS A 187 8.10 0.20 53.54
C LYS A 187 7.49 -0.63 54.68
N LYS A 188 7.89 -1.90 54.75
CA LYS A 188 8.33 -2.53 56.01
C LYS A 188 9.83 -2.74 55.92
#